data_AF-B2IZ58-F1
#
_entry.id   AF-B2IZ58-F1
#
_cell.length_a   1.000
_cell.length_b   1.000
_cell.length_c   1.000
_cell.angle_alpha   90.00
_cell.angle_beta   90.00
_cell.angle_gamma   90.00
#
_symmetry.space_group_name_H-M   'P 1'
#
loop_
_entity.id
_entity.type
_entity.pdbx_description
1 polymer ?
#
loop_
_entity_poly.entity_id
_entity_poly.type
_entity_poly.pdbx_seq_one_letter_code
_entity_poly.pdbx_strand_id
1 'polypeptide(L)'
;MSYVNRTGNDVISTEPVVAGRVAEYHDLVRWGPIISGLLVSLATQLILSAIIGAVAAGTVEGSGAPRSIAPNAAGNAGLWSTIALLISLFTGGWVTARACGPMNRNTALLNGAILWATTLAVSSWLLASGVSGAFGVAASNAGEVINQVQQQGGVNVPRANISAQQARDAAANLRSGLWWFVFGSLLGLIASMIGAVTGARSPRANTYNP
;
A
#
# COMPACT_ATOMS: atom_id res chain seq x y z
N MET A 1 -37.70 60.35 -33.32
CA MET A 1 -38.01 58.98 -33.77
C MET A 1 -37.33 58.75 -35.11
N SER A 2 -36.40 57.82 -35.20
CA SER A 2 -36.07 57.13 -36.47
C SER A 2 -35.16 55.96 -36.14
N TYR A 3 -35.75 54.76 -36.15
CA TYR A 3 -35.03 53.50 -36.05
C TYR A 3 -34.22 53.31 -37.34
N VAL A 4 -32.89 53.19 -37.22
CA VAL A 4 -32.06 52.76 -38.34
C VAL A 4 -32.12 51.24 -38.38
N ASN A 5 -32.88 50.74 -39.35
CA ASN A 5 -33.03 49.33 -39.67
C ASN A 5 -31.75 48.86 -40.37
N ARG A 6 -30.86 48.17 -39.64
CA ARG A 6 -29.69 47.52 -40.24
C ARG A 6 -30.08 46.06 -40.55
N THR A 7 -30.70 45.86 -41.71
CA THR A 7 -30.83 44.54 -42.34
C THR A 7 -29.47 44.14 -42.90
N GLY A 8 -28.56 43.77 -42.00
CA GLY A 8 -27.37 42.99 -42.35
C GLY A 8 -27.72 41.52 -42.17
N ASN A 9 -27.94 40.84 -43.29
CA ASN A 9 -27.91 39.38 -43.36
C ASN A 9 -26.49 38.87 -43.04
N ASP A 10 -26.04 39.06 -41.80
CA ASP A 10 -25.01 38.20 -41.25
C ASP A 10 -25.72 36.89 -40.94
N VAL A 11 -25.89 36.09 -42.00
CA VAL A 11 -25.97 34.65 -41.86
C VAL A 11 -24.65 34.28 -41.19
N ILE A 12 -24.65 34.29 -39.86
CA ILE A 12 -23.66 33.53 -39.10
C ILE A 12 -23.89 32.13 -39.62
N SER A 13 -23.03 31.70 -40.54
CA SER A 13 -22.85 30.29 -40.81
C SER A 13 -22.58 29.68 -39.44
N THR A 14 -23.62 29.15 -38.80
CA THR A 14 -23.50 28.12 -37.78
C THR A 14 -22.97 26.90 -38.50
N GLU A 15 -21.74 26.99 -39.00
CA GLU A 15 -20.89 25.83 -39.09
C GLU A 15 -20.95 25.29 -37.66
N PRO A 16 -21.49 24.07 -37.44
CA PRO A 16 -21.33 23.47 -36.14
C PRO A 16 -19.81 23.43 -36.00
N VAL A 17 -19.27 24.25 -35.10
CA VAL A 17 -17.94 23.99 -34.56
C VAL A 17 -18.09 22.57 -34.08
N VAL A 18 -17.62 21.62 -34.89
CA VAL A 18 -17.36 20.27 -34.43
C VAL A 18 -16.31 20.56 -33.39
N ALA A 19 -16.77 20.79 -32.17
CA ALA A 19 -15.97 20.72 -30.97
C ALA A 19 -15.48 19.29 -31.04
N GLY A 20 -14.39 19.09 -31.79
CA GLY A 20 -13.69 17.83 -31.86
C GLY A 20 -13.54 17.50 -30.40
N ARG A 21 -14.21 16.41 -29.97
CA ARG A 21 -14.19 15.99 -28.57
C ARG A 21 -12.72 16.03 -28.22
N VAL A 22 -12.30 17.06 -27.48
CA VAL A 22 -11.00 17.07 -26.88
C VAL A 22 -11.12 15.83 -26.03
N ALA A 23 -10.43 14.76 -26.43
CA ALA A 23 -10.36 13.58 -25.62
C ALA A 23 -9.73 14.11 -24.35
N GLU A 24 -10.56 14.44 -23.36
CA GLU A 24 -10.10 15.00 -22.10
C GLU A 24 -9.15 13.95 -21.56
N TYR A 25 -7.86 14.26 -21.65
CA TYR A 25 -6.81 13.37 -21.20
C TYR A 25 -6.92 13.35 -19.69
N HIS A 26 -7.73 12.46 -19.17
CA HIS A 26 -7.94 12.32 -17.76
C HIS A 26 -6.84 11.42 -17.24
N ASP A 27 -5.95 11.97 -16.41
CA ASP A 27 -4.91 11.18 -15.76
C ASP A 27 -5.55 9.99 -15.02
N LEU A 28 -5.08 8.80 -15.36
CA LEU A 28 -5.55 7.55 -14.78
C LEU A 28 -4.94 7.35 -13.39
N VAL A 29 -3.81 7.99 -13.10
CA VAL A 29 -3.06 7.84 -11.85
C VAL A 29 -3.17 9.13 -11.05
N ARG A 30 -3.81 9.08 -9.88
CA ARG A 30 -4.02 10.27 -9.06
C ARG A 30 -3.11 10.24 -7.83
N TRP A 31 -1.98 10.95 -7.91
CA TRP A 31 -0.97 10.97 -6.85
C TRP A 31 -1.46 11.47 -5.49
N GLY A 32 -2.26 12.55 -5.44
CA GLY A 32 -2.79 13.05 -4.16
C GLY A 32 -3.57 11.99 -3.36
N PRO A 33 -4.57 11.32 -3.97
CA PRO A 33 -5.26 10.18 -3.38
C PRO A 33 -4.34 9.02 -3.00
N ILE A 34 -3.36 8.65 -3.83
CA ILE A 34 -2.39 7.58 -3.52
C ILE A 34 -1.59 7.91 -2.26
N ILE A 35 -1.12 9.14 -2.10
CA ILE A 35 -0.42 9.57 -0.89
C ILE A 35 -1.34 9.52 0.33
N SER A 36 -2.62 9.89 0.20
CA SER A 36 -3.58 9.77 1.31
C SER A 36 -3.80 8.31 1.72
N GLY A 37 -3.96 7.39 0.77
CA GLY A 37 -4.11 5.97 1.04
C GLY A 37 -2.85 5.36 1.61
N LEU A 38 -1.66 5.83 1.20
CA LEU A 38 -0.38 5.43 1.76
C LEU A 38 -0.34 5.79 3.26
N LEU A 39 -0.62 7.05 3.61
CA LEU A 39 -0.62 7.49 5.00
C LEU A 39 -1.63 6.72 5.85
N VAL A 40 -2.83 6.44 5.34
CA VAL A 40 -3.83 5.64 6.04
C VAL A 40 -3.37 4.20 6.22
N SER A 41 -2.79 3.57 5.19
CA SER A 41 -2.26 2.21 5.31
C SER A 41 -1.19 2.14 6.41
N LEU A 42 -0.26 3.11 6.43
CA LEU A 42 0.78 3.18 7.44
C LEU A 42 0.22 3.37 8.86
N ALA A 43 -0.76 4.27 9.03
CA ALA A 43 -1.42 4.50 10.31
C ALA A 43 -2.17 3.24 10.80
N THR A 44 -2.97 2.61 9.92
CA THR A 44 -3.67 1.35 10.23
C THR A 44 -2.68 0.25 10.61
N GLN A 45 -1.57 0.14 9.89
CA GLN A 45 -0.53 -0.84 10.17
C GLN A 45 0.07 -0.63 11.56
N LEU A 46 0.41 0.60 11.92
CA LEU A 46 1.00 0.92 13.22
C LEU A 46 0.05 0.58 14.36
N ILE A 47 -1.24 0.91 14.23
CA ILE A 47 -2.26 0.61 15.23
C ILE A 47 -2.42 -0.90 15.40
N LEU A 48 -2.59 -1.65 14.31
CA LEU A 48 -2.76 -3.10 14.38
C LEU A 48 -1.52 -3.81 14.93
N SER A 49 -0.33 -3.33 14.56
CA SER A 49 0.93 -3.89 15.07
C SER A 49 1.09 -3.63 16.56
N ALA A 50 0.72 -2.43 17.04
CA ALA A 50 0.72 -2.11 18.47
C ALA A 50 -0.27 -2.99 19.25
N ILE A 51 -1.46 -3.26 18.70
CA ILE A 51 -2.45 -4.16 19.30
C ILE A 51 -1.90 -5.58 19.39
N ILE A 52 -1.33 -6.12 18.31
CA ILE A 52 -0.73 -7.47 18.30
C ILE A 52 0.41 -7.55 19.32
N GLY A 53 1.28 -6.55 19.36
CA GLY A 53 2.37 -6.46 20.32
C GLY A 53 1.88 -6.40 21.77
N ALA A 54 0.84 -5.62 22.04
CA ALA A 54 0.23 -5.53 23.37
C ALA A 54 -0.40 -6.85 23.81
N VAL A 55 -1.12 -7.54 22.91
CA VAL A 55 -1.68 -8.87 23.19
C VAL A 55 -0.55 -9.87 23.48
N ALA A 56 0.48 -9.90 22.64
CA ALA A 56 1.64 -10.78 22.83
C ALA A 56 2.34 -10.52 24.16
N ALA A 57 2.57 -9.24 24.52
CA ALA A 57 3.16 -8.87 25.81
C ALA A 57 2.28 -9.32 26.99
N GLY A 58 0.97 -9.12 26.92
CA GLY A 58 0.02 -9.58 27.93
C GLY A 58 0.01 -11.10 28.12
N THR A 59 0.21 -11.88 27.05
CA THR A 59 0.35 -13.34 27.18
C THR A 59 1.60 -13.76 27.94
N VAL A 60 2.69 -12.99 27.85
CA VAL A 60 3.93 -13.24 28.61
C VAL A 60 3.73 -12.82 30.06
N GLU A 61 3.18 -11.63 30.30
CA GLU A 61 2.88 -11.08 31.62
C GLU A 61 2.02 -12.05 32.45
N GLY A 62 0.92 -12.55 31.88
CA GLY A 62 -0.02 -13.45 32.58
C GLY A 62 0.47 -14.89 32.75
N SER A 63 1.63 -15.26 32.22
CA SER A 63 2.06 -16.66 32.16
C SER A 63 2.75 -17.18 33.43
N GLY A 64 3.21 -16.29 34.32
CA GLY A 64 3.75 -16.62 35.65
C GLY A 64 4.98 -17.55 35.67
N ALA A 65 5.53 -17.94 34.51
CA ALA A 65 6.65 -18.88 34.37
C ALA A 65 7.75 -18.25 33.52
N PRO A 66 9.05 -18.50 33.82
CA PRO A 66 10.14 -18.11 32.93
C PRO A 66 10.04 -18.93 31.64
N ARG A 67 9.49 -18.35 30.57
CA ARG A 67 9.48 -18.94 29.23
C ARG A 67 10.25 -18.03 28.28
N SER A 68 11.09 -18.62 27.45
CA SER A 68 11.42 -18.02 26.16
C SER A 68 10.15 -17.93 25.31
N ILE A 69 10.11 -17.00 24.35
CA ILE A 69 9.01 -16.88 23.37
C ILE A 69 8.73 -18.28 22.81
N ALA A 70 7.60 -18.88 23.21
CA ALA A 70 7.31 -20.26 22.82
C ALA A 70 7.23 -20.34 21.28
N PRO A 71 7.67 -21.45 20.65
CA PRO A 71 7.59 -21.62 19.19
C PRO A 71 6.18 -21.34 18.62
N ASN A 72 5.16 -21.67 19.40
CA ASN A 72 3.75 -21.48 19.05
C ASN A 72 3.31 -19.99 19.11
N ALA A 73 3.97 -19.18 19.94
CA ALA A 73 3.71 -17.74 20.03
C ALA A 73 4.34 -16.98 18.86
N ALA A 74 5.54 -17.39 18.41
CA ALA A 74 6.20 -16.83 17.24
C ALA A 74 5.45 -17.16 15.93
N GLY A 75 4.98 -18.41 15.78
CA GLY A 75 4.18 -18.82 14.62
C GLY A 75 2.84 -18.08 14.50
N ASN A 76 2.17 -17.82 15.63
CA ASN A 76 0.94 -17.04 15.64
C ASN A 76 1.18 -15.56 15.32
N ALA A 77 2.29 -14.99 15.78
CA ALA A 77 2.62 -13.58 15.53
C ALA A 77 2.84 -13.27 14.04
N GLY A 78 3.51 -14.15 13.29
CA GLY A 78 3.71 -13.98 11.85
C GLY A 78 2.42 -14.00 11.04
N LEU A 79 1.49 -14.91 11.39
CA LEU A 79 0.19 -15.01 10.74
C LEU A 79 -0.69 -13.79 11.03
N TRP A 80 -0.84 -13.40 12.30
CA TRP A 80 -1.66 -12.23 12.69
C TRP A 80 -1.19 -10.94 12.06
N SER A 81 0.12 -10.81 11.90
CA SER A 81 0.68 -9.61 11.33
C SER A 81 0.65 -9.58 9.81
N THR A 82 0.70 -10.74 9.15
CA THR A 82 0.34 -10.85 7.74
C THR A 82 -1.10 -10.40 7.55
N ILE A 83 -2.03 -10.85 8.39
CA ILE A 83 -3.43 -10.40 8.37
C ILE A 83 -3.53 -8.88 8.57
N ALA A 84 -2.80 -8.32 9.52
CA ALA A 84 -2.77 -6.86 9.74
C ALA A 84 -2.29 -6.09 8.51
N LEU A 85 -1.24 -6.57 7.84
CA LEU A 85 -0.72 -5.98 6.61
C LEU A 85 -1.76 -6.01 5.48
N LEU A 86 -2.49 -7.12 5.33
CA LEU A 86 -3.55 -7.22 4.34
C LEU A 86 -4.70 -6.24 4.63
N ILE A 87 -5.10 -6.10 5.90
CA ILE A 87 -6.12 -5.12 6.32
C ILE A 87 -5.63 -3.69 6.05
N SER A 88 -4.39 -3.38 6.41
CA SER A 88 -3.77 -2.09 6.17
C SER A 88 -3.78 -1.72 4.68
N LEU A 89 -3.29 -2.61 3.80
CA LEU A 89 -3.25 -2.36 2.36
C LEU A 89 -4.65 -2.28 1.75
N PHE A 90 -5.59 -3.10 2.21
CA PHE A 90 -7.00 -3.00 1.82
C PHE A 90 -7.58 -1.62 2.18
N THR A 91 -7.40 -1.16 3.41
CA THR A 91 -7.91 0.16 3.85
C THR A 91 -7.25 1.30 3.10
N GLY A 92 -5.94 1.22 2.83
CA GLY A 92 -5.23 2.20 2.00
C GLY A 92 -5.76 2.24 0.57
N GLY A 93 -5.96 1.07 -0.06
CA GLY A 93 -6.53 0.98 -1.41
C GLY A 93 -7.93 1.58 -1.46
N TRP A 94 -8.76 1.27 -0.46
CA TRP A 94 -10.10 1.83 -0.32
C TRP A 94 -10.09 3.35 -0.18
N VAL A 95 -9.20 3.93 0.63
CA VAL A 95 -9.06 5.38 0.78
C VAL A 95 -8.57 6.02 -0.52
N THR A 96 -7.57 5.44 -1.19
CA THR A 96 -7.08 5.93 -2.48
C THR A 96 -8.21 6.05 -3.50
N ALA A 97 -9.05 5.02 -3.64
CA ALA A 97 -10.16 5.06 -4.58
C ALA A 97 -11.29 6.00 -4.15
N ARG A 98 -11.54 6.14 -2.84
CA ARG A 98 -12.55 7.05 -2.29
C ARG A 98 -12.18 8.52 -2.41
N ALA A 99 -10.90 8.84 -2.32
CA ALA A 99 -10.36 10.20 -2.46
C ALA A 99 -10.24 10.63 -3.93
N CYS A 100 -10.30 9.69 -4.86
CA CYS A 100 -10.41 9.98 -6.28
C CYS A 100 -11.85 10.37 -6.68
N GLY A 101 -11.95 11.11 -7.79
CA GLY A 101 -13.23 11.31 -8.47
C GLY A 101 -13.81 9.99 -9.03
N PRO A 102 -15.03 10.01 -9.59
CA PRO A 102 -15.65 8.82 -10.16
C PRO A 102 -14.72 8.14 -11.17
N MET A 103 -14.51 6.83 -11.01
CA MET A 103 -13.59 6.06 -11.83
C MET A 103 -14.16 4.68 -12.16
N ASN A 104 -13.74 4.13 -13.29
CA ASN A 104 -14.10 2.76 -13.65
C ASN A 104 -13.26 1.74 -12.85
N ARG A 105 -13.66 0.46 -12.92
CA ARG A 105 -13.01 -0.62 -12.16
C ARG A 105 -11.53 -0.80 -12.51
N ASN A 106 -11.15 -0.64 -13.77
CA ASN A 106 -9.78 -0.83 -14.23
C ASN A 106 -8.86 0.27 -13.70
N THR A 107 -9.33 1.52 -13.70
CA THR A 107 -8.62 2.65 -13.08
C THR A 107 -8.49 2.45 -11.57
N ALA A 108 -9.50 1.89 -10.90
CA ALA A 108 -9.42 1.57 -9.47
C ALA A 108 -8.35 0.51 -9.19
N LEU A 109 -8.34 -0.58 -9.95
CA LEU A 109 -7.31 -1.63 -9.85
C LEU A 109 -5.90 -1.05 -10.07
N LEU A 110 -5.72 -0.18 -11.07
CA LEU A 110 -4.46 0.49 -11.35
C LEU A 110 -3.99 1.34 -10.16
N ASN A 111 -4.85 2.20 -9.61
CA ASN A 111 -4.48 3.06 -8.47
C ASN A 111 -4.18 2.22 -7.21
N GLY A 112 -4.89 1.12 -6.99
CA GLY A 112 -4.58 0.17 -5.91
C GLY A 112 -3.22 -0.52 -6.09
N ALA A 113 -2.87 -0.92 -7.32
CA ALA A 113 -1.57 -1.50 -7.63
C ALA A 113 -0.43 -0.47 -7.47
N ILE A 114 -0.64 0.78 -7.89
CA ILE A 114 0.36 1.85 -7.73
C ILE A 114 0.53 2.21 -6.26
N LEU A 115 -0.54 2.23 -5.46
CA LEU A 115 -0.43 2.38 -4.01
C LEU A 115 0.45 1.29 -3.41
N TRP A 116 0.19 0.01 -3.74
CA TRP A 116 1.01 -1.10 -3.29
C TRP A 116 2.48 -0.93 -3.70
N ALA A 117 2.76 -0.60 -4.96
CA ALA A 117 4.13 -0.36 -5.41
C ALA A 117 4.79 0.81 -4.66
N THR A 118 4.03 1.86 -4.37
CA THR A 118 4.48 3.02 -3.58
C THR A 118 4.82 2.62 -2.15
N THR A 119 4.01 1.78 -1.51
CA THR A 119 4.30 1.26 -0.16
C THR A 119 5.62 0.49 -0.13
N LEU A 120 5.89 -0.35 -1.15
CA LEU A 120 7.15 -1.08 -1.28
C LEU A 120 8.33 -0.14 -1.53
N ALA A 121 8.18 0.84 -2.42
CA ALA A 121 9.24 1.80 -2.73
C ALA A 121 9.64 2.62 -1.49
N VAL A 122 8.66 3.15 -0.76
CA VAL A 122 8.90 3.89 0.49
C VAL A 122 9.51 3.00 1.56
N SER A 123 9.00 1.77 1.73
CA SER A 123 9.56 0.82 2.70
C SER A 123 11.01 0.47 2.37
N SER A 124 11.32 0.21 1.09
CA SER A 124 12.69 -0.05 0.63
C SER A 124 13.61 1.13 0.85
N TRP A 125 13.14 2.35 0.63
CA TRP A 125 13.92 3.57 0.86
C TRP A 125 14.21 3.78 2.35
N LEU A 126 13.23 3.55 3.23
CA LEU A 126 13.41 3.65 4.68
C LEU A 126 14.38 2.58 5.21
N LEU A 127 14.28 1.35 4.71
CA LEU A 127 15.22 0.27 5.01
C LEU A 127 16.65 0.62 4.59
N ALA A 128 16.83 1.11 3.35
CA ALA A 128 18.13 1.55 2.85
C ALA A 128 18.70 2.74 3.64
N SER A 129 17.83 3.60 4.18
CA SER A 129 18.19 4.78 4.96
C SER A 129 18.51 4.46 6.43
N GLY A 130 18.39 3.19 6.86
CA GLY A 130 18.66 2.78 8.25
C GLY A 130 17.61 3.28 9.27
N VAL A 131 16.49 3.84 8.80
CA VAL A 131 15.39 4.33 9.64
C VAL A 131 14.56 3.12 10.09
N SER A 132 15.10 2.34 11.01
CA SER A 132 14.48 1.12 11.56
C SER A 132 13.59 1.41 12.77
N GLY A 133 13.78 2.54 13.45
CA GLY A 133 13.19 2.82 14.77
C GLY A 133 11.68 3.09 14.81
N ALA A 134 11.09 3.65 13.75
CA ALA A 134 9.65 3.99 13.73
C ALA A 134 8.76 2.88 13.13
N PHE A 135 9.35 2.00 12.31
CA PHE A 135 8.67 0.88 11.64
C PHE A 135 8.96 -0.48 12.29
N GLY A 136 9.83 -0.53 13.30
CA GLY A 136 10.26 -1.76 13.97
C GLY A 136 9.14 -2.58 14.61
N VAL A 137 7.96 -1.98 14.85
CA VAL A 137 6.77 -2.68 15.36
C VAL A 137 5.96 -3.33 14.23
N ALA A 138 5.96 -2.75 13.02
CA ALA A 138 5.28 -3.32 11.86
C ALA A 138 6.10 -4.38 11.12
N ALA A 139 7.43 -4.36 11.29
CA ALA A 139 8.40 -5.22 10.60
C ALA A 139 8.71 -6.54 11.32
N SER A 140 7.96 -6.95 12.36
CA SER A 140 8.25 -8.20 13.07
C SER A 140 7.89 -9.48 12.29
N ASN A 141 7.48 -9.38 11.02
CA ASN A 141 6.41 -10.27 10.52
C ASN A 141 6.56 -10.88 9.12
N ALA A 142 7.70 -10.72 8.45
CA ALA A 142 8.01 -11.54 7.27
C ALA A 142 8.90 -12.77 7.60
N GLY A 143 9.04 -13.12 8.88
CA GLY A 143 9.91 -14.20 9.36
C GLY A 143 9.80 -14.39 10.86
N GLU A 144 10.58 -13.76 11.76
CA GLU A 144 12.04 -13.63 11.73
C GLU A 144 12.69 -12.71 10.71
N VAL A 145 12.10 -11.54 10.45
CA VAL A 145 12.89 -10.45 9.84
C VAL A 145 14.07 -10.05 10.78
N ILE A 146 13.97 -10.45 12.05
CA ILE A 146 14.88 -10.16 13.15
C ILE A 146 15.24 -11.44 13.91
N ASN A 147 15.96 -12.37 13.31
CA ASN A 147 17.27 -12.64 13.91
C ASN A 147 18.35 -11.79 13.21
N GLN A 148 17.94 -10.97 12.22
CA GLN A 148 18.75 -10.26 11.24
C GLN A 148 18.78 -8.73 11.40
N VAL A 149 18.24 -8.19 12.50
CA VAL A 149 18.67 -6.85 12.98
C VAL A 149 19.83 -6.98 13.98
N GLN A 150 20.20 -8.19 14.42
CA GLN A 150 21.18 -8.43 15.50
C GLN A 150 22.59 -7.86 15.26
N GLN A 151 22.93 -7.35 14.07
CA GLN A 151 24.25 -6.76 13.76
C GLN A 151 24.24 -5.44 12.99
N GLN A 152 23.13 -5.01 12.38
CA GLN A 152 23.20 -4.10 11.22
C GLN A 152 22.13 -3.01 11.19
N GLY A 153 21.98 -2.27 12.29
CA GLY A 153 21.41 -0.91 12.26
C GLY A 153 22.36 0.14 11.67
N GLY A 154 23.10 -0.23 10.62
CA GLY A 154 24.24 0.52 10.09
C GLY A 154 25.34 -0.45 9.74
N VAL A 155 25.84 -0.37 8.51
CA VAL A 155 26.84 -1.27 7.93
C VAL A 155 28.09 -1.32 8.80
N ASN A 156 28.16 -2.32 9.66
CA ASN A 156 29.41 -2.91 10.09
C ASN A 156 29.22 -4.39 9.84
N VAL A 157 29.96 -4.95 8.90
CA VAL A 157 30.04 -6.38 8.69
C VAL A 157 31.25 -6.79 9.53
N PRO A 158 31.09 -7.28 10.78
CA PRO A 158 32.20 -8.01 11.37
C PRO A 158 32.53 -9.11 10.37
N ARG A 159 33.77 -9.14 9.87
CA ARG A 159 34.33 -10.37 9.30
C ARG A 159 34.42 -11.39 10.44
N ALA A 160 33.27 -11.85 10.91
CA ALA A 160 33.17 -13.05 11.70
C ALA A 160 33.60 -14.17 10.75
N ASN A 161 34.47 -15.04 11.23
CA ASN A 161 34.81 -16.26 10.53
C ASN A 161 33.58 -17.17 10.60
N ILE A 162 32.56 -16.88 9.77
CA ILE A 162 31.28 -17.56 9.79
C ILE A 162 31.56 -19.00 9.37
N SER A 163 31.27 -19.95 10.26
CA SER A 163 31.41 -21.36 9.91
C SER A 163 30.60 -21.67 8.65
N ALA A 164 31.07 -22.59 7.80
CA ALA A 164 30.33 -23.00 6.60
C ALA A 164 28.91 -23.51 6.92
N GLN A 165 28.65 -23.88 8.17
CA GLN A 165 27.32 -24.24 8.66
C GLN A 165 26.45 -22.99 8.89
N GLN A 166 26.92 -22.01 9.64
CA GLN A 166 26.18 -20.76 9.87
C GLN A 166 25.90 -19.99 8.57
N ALA A 167 26.81 -20.02 7.60
CA ALA A 167 26.58 -19.42 6.29
C ALA A 167 25.46 -20.14 5.50
N ARG A 168 25.38 -21.48 5.60
CA ARG A 168 24.31 -22.28 4.99
C ARG A 168 22.96 -22.03 5.66
N ASP A 169 22.93 -21.98 6.99
CA ASP A 169 21.71 -21.74 7.75
C ASP A 169 21.17 -20.32 7.51
N ALA A 170 22.06 -19.32 7.48
CA ALA A 170 21.69 -17.95 7.13
C ALA A 170 21.16 -17.84 5.70
N ALA A 171 21.79 -18.53 4.74
CA ALA A 171 21.32 -18.56 3.35
C ALA A 171 19.97 -19.27 3.21
N ALA A 172 19.73 -20.36 3.94
CA ALA A 172 18.47 -21.08 3.95
C ALA A 172 17.32 -20.24 4.53
N ASN A 173 17.58 -19.52 5.63
CA ASN A 173 16.62 -18.62 6.26
C ASN A 173 16.31 -17.42 5.36
N LEU A 174 17.35 -16.80 4.77
CA LEU A 174 17.17 -15.69 3.82
C LEU A 174 16.36 -16.14 2.60
N ARG A 175 16.68 -17.29 2.00
CA ARG A 175 15.92 -17.84 0.88
C ARG A 175 14.45 -18.03 1.24
N SER A 176 14.17 -18.60 2.39
CA SER A 176 12.80 -18.84 2.85
C SER A 176 12.06 -17.52 3.09
N GLY A 177 12.72 -16.55 3.73
CA GLY A 177 12.19 -15.20 3.93
C GLY A 177 11.90 -14.47 2.62
N LEU A 178 12.77 -14.60 1.60
CA LEU A 178 12.54 -14.03 0.27
C LEU A 178 11.32 -14.63 -0.42
N TRP A 179 11.12 -15.95 -0.33
CA TRP A 179 9.91 -16.58 -0.86
C TRP A 179 8.66 -16.09 -0.13
N TRP A 180 8.71 -16.02 1.21
CA TRP A 180 7.60 -15.47 2.00
C TRP A 180 7.31 -14.02 1.68
N PHE A 181 8.33 -13.21 1.45
CA PHE A 181 8.17 -11.84 0.98
C PHE A 181 7.45 -11.79 -0.37
N VAL A 182 7.83 -12.63 -1.34
CA VAL A 182 7.16 -12.69 -2.65
C VAL A 182 5.68 -13.05 -2.47
N PHE A 183 5.37 -14.11 -1.72
CA PHE A 183 3.98 -14.53 -1.50
C PHE A 183 3.16 -13.47 -0.74
N GLY A 184 3.71 -12.93 0.34
CA GLY A 184 3.06 -11.88 1.13
C GLY A 184 2.84 -10.60 0.32
N SER A 185 3.79 -10.23 -0.53
CA SER A 185 3.71 -9.05 -1.39
C SER A 185 2.62 -9.19 -2.45
N LEU A 186 2.47 -10.38 -3.06
CA LEU A 186 1.37 -10.67 -4.00
C LEU A 186 0.00 -10.64 -3.31
N LEU A 187 -0.10 -11.20 -2.10
CA LEU A 187 -1.33 -11.10 -1.31
C LEU A 187 -1.67 -9.65 -0.95
N GLY A 188 -0.65 -8.85 -0.60
CA GLY A 188 -0.80 -7.42 -0.34
C GLY A 188 -1.28 -6.64 -1.56
N LEU A 189 -0.76 -6.96 -2.75
CA LEU A 189 -1.22 -6.38 -4.02
C LEU A 189 -2.71 -6.67 -4.23
N ILE A 190 -3.11 -7.94 -4.06
CA ILE A 190 -4.51 -8.35 -4.19
C ILE A 190 -5.39 -7.61 -3.17
N ALA A 191 -4.98 -7.54 -1.90
CA ALA A 191 -5.72 -6.84 -0.86
C ALA A 191 -5.91 -5.35 -1.19
N SER A 192 -4.86 -4.67 -1.63
CA SER A 192 -4.92 -3.26 -2.07
C SER A 192 -5.88 -3.08 -3.27
N MET A 193 -5.81 -3.97 -4.25
CA MET A 193 -6.69 -3.93 -5.43
C MET A 193 -8.16 -4.14 -5.07
N ILE A 194 -8.47 -5.09 -4.18
CA ILE A 194 -9.84 -5.31 -3.68
C ILE A 194 -10.30 -4.05 -2.91
N GLY A 195 -9.45 -3.49 -2.05
CA GLY A 195 -9.71 -2.24 -1.35
C GLY A 195 -10.06 -1.11 -2.33
N ALA A 196 -9.26 -0.91 -3.36
CA ALA A 196 -9.48 0.13 -4.35
C ALA A 196 -10.78 -0.09 -5.15
N VAL A 197 -11.08 -1.31 -5.58
CA VAL A 197 -12.33 -1.61 -6.30
C VAL A 197 -13.56 -1.38 -5.42
N THR A 198 -13.50 -1.74 -4.14
CA THR A 198 -14.61 -1.52 -3.20
C THR A 198 -14.77 -0.04 -2.80
N GLY A 199 -13.69 0.74 -2.86
CA GLY A 199 -13.71 2.18 -2.60
C GLY A 199 -14.16 3.02 -3.80
N ALA A 200 -14.08 2.49 -5.02
CA ALA A 200 -14.37 3.21 -6.25
C ALA A 200 -15.86 3.54 -6.41
N ARG A 201 -16.13 4.73 -6.97
CA ARG A 201 -17.49 5.16 -7.35
C ARG A 201 -17.59 5.22 -8.87
N SER A 202 -18.62 4.61 -9.44
CA SER A 202 -18.83 4.61 -10.89
C SER A 202 -19.21 6.00 -11.41
N PRO A 203 -18.66 6.44 -12.56
CA PRO A 203 -19.15 7.62 -13.27
C PRO A 203 -20.62 7.45 -13.61
N ARG A 204 -21.44 8.47 -13.36
CA ARG A 204 -22.84 8.47 -13.80
C ARG A 204 -22.86 8.60 -15.32
N ALA A 205 -23.50 7.65 -16.00
CA ALA A 205 -23.81 7.80 -17.41
C ALA A 205 -24.90 8.87 -17.53
N ASN A 206 -24.54 10.08 -17.97
CA ASN A 206 -25.54 11.06 -18.40
C ASN A 206 -26.06 10.60 -19.77
N THR A 207 -27.09 9.75 -19.77
CA THR A 207 -27.89 9.53 -20.97
C THR A 207 -28.67 10.80 -21.26
N TYR A 208 -28.08 11.68 -22.07
CA TYR A 208 -28.80 12.76 -22.74
C TYR A 208 -29.69 12.09 -23.78
N ASN A 209 -30.99 11.99 -23.50
CA ASN A 209 -31.97 11.53 -24.48
C ASN A 209 -32.39 12.76 -25.29
N PRO A 210 -32.04 12.86 -26.60
CA PRO A 210 -32.41 13.99 -27.44
C PRO A 210 -33.92 14.05 -27.74
#